data_AF-A0A9N9NLH2-F1
#
_entry.id   AF-A0A9N9NLH2-F1
#
_cell.length_a   1.000
_cell.length_b   1.000
_cell.length_c   1.000
_cell.angle_alpha   90.00
_cell.angle_beta   90.00
_cell.angle_gamma   90.00
#
_symmetry.space_group_name_H-M   'P 1'
#
loop_
_entity.id
_entity.type
_entity.pdbx_description
1 polymer ?
#
loop_
_entity_poly.entity_id
_entity_poly.type
_entity_poly.pdbx_seq_one_letter_code
_entity_poly.pdbx_strand_id
1 'polypeptide(L)'
;KGYKTVEELIDDPDLQPDQKYIIMHRKELDKKIPRWEMESIHKYIYLTLKQLEDHYLAETCGSFRRGAEFSESLNIVISHPDFKIDYATENKDNFLKKLINDLKNKGFCTDSFLMEPYKYLAICRLPPLNPKARTYLRRKIEISAVPYERYWLTILAKTGDKTFYKSLQKRAHEKGFKLSDTILAPIEQNNVVGKPLNINSENDIFRILNTKYLAPKDRDWRNP
;
A
#
# COMPACT_ATOMS: atom_id res chain seq x y z
N LYS A 1 20.53 -17.43 13.45
CA LYS A 1 21.51 -18.26 12.69
C LYS A 1 22.92 -17.68 12.63
N GLY A 2 23.24 -16.57 13.33
CA GLY A 2 24.63 -16.08 13.44
C GLY A 2 25.17 -15.31 12.23
N TYR A 3 24.31 -14.96 11.26
CA TYR A 3 24.68 -14.14 10.11
C TYR A 3 25.22 -12.77 10.53
N LYS A 4 26.27 -12.32 9.84
CA LYS A 4 26.97 -11.05 10.10
C LYS A 4 26.74 -10.02 9.00
N THR A 5 26.31 -10.46 7.83
CA THR A 5 26.01 -9.60 6.67
C THR A 5 24.67 -9.99 6.04
N VAL A 6 24.10 -9.08 5.24
CA VAL A 6 22.82 -9.34 4.56
C VAL A 6 23.03 -10.30 3.39
N GLU A 7 24.22 -10.28 2.80
CA GLU A 7 24.63 -11.10 1.68
C GLU A 7 24.70 -12.60 2.07
N GLU A 8 25.08 -12.90 3.31
CA GLU A 8 25.05 -14.27 3.86
C GLU A 8 23.64 -14.87 3.93
N LEU A 9 22.59 -14.05 3.87
CA LEU A 9 21.20 -14.52 3.93
C LEU A 9 20.74 -15.14 2.61
N ILE A 10 21.38 -14.84 1.47
CA ILE A 10 20.88 -15.23 0.13
C ILE A 10 20.65 -16.75 0.01
N ASP A 11 21.55 -17.53 0.60
CA ASP A 11 21.53 -19.00 0.55
C ASP A 11 20.69 -19.62 1.68
N ASP A 12 20.07 -18.82 2.55
CA ASP A 12 19.21 -19.32 3.61
C ASP A 12 17.95 -19.97 2.98
N PRO A 13 17.68 -21.26 3.27
CA PRO A 13 16.50 -21.95 2.77
C PRO A 13 15.18 -21.37 3.31
N ASP A 14 15.20 -20.68 4.45
CA ASP A 14 13.99 -20.12 5.07
C ASP A 14 13.55 -18.79 4.44
N LEU A 15 14.39 -18.17 3.60
CA LEU A 15 14.01 -16.93 2.92
C LEU A 15 12.96 -17.18 1.85
N GLN A 16 11.92 -16.36 1.89
CA GLN A 16 10.89 -16.32 0.87
C GLN A 16 11.44 -15.77 -0.47
N PRO A 17 10.84 -16.13 -1.62
CA PRO A 17 11.33 -15.70 -2.93
C PRO A 17 11.48 -14.19 -3.11
N ASP A 18 10.57 -13.40 -2.55
CA ASP A 18 10.61 -11.94 -2.55
C ASP A 18 11.82 -11.41 -1.76
N GLN A 19 12.09 -11.99 -0.59
CA GLN A 19 13.20 -11.59 0.27
C GLN A 19 14.54 -11.83 -0.43
N LYS A 20 14.71 -13.00 -1.06
CA LYS A 20 15.89 -13.32 -1.88
C LYS A 20 16.05 -12.30 -3.01
N TYR A 21 14.99 -11.99 -3.73
CA TYR A 21 15.04 -11.00 -4.81
C TYR A 21 15.46 -9.62 -4.32
N ILE A 22 14.89 -9.16 -3.19
CA ILE A 22 15.21 -7.85 -2.61
C ILE A 22 16.68 -7.77 -2.23
N ILE A 23 17.22 -8.82 -1.59
CA ILE A 23 18.63 -8.88 -1.19
C ILE A 23 19.54 -8.82 -2.42
N MET A 24 19.26 -9.63 -3.45
CA MET A 24 20.05 -9.65 -4.69
C MET A 24 20.08 -8.29 -5.41
N HIS A 25 18.98 -7.52 -5.36
CA HIS A 25 18.83 -6.25 -6.07
C HIS A 25 18.94 -5.01 -5.18
N ARG A 26 19.42 -5.17 -3.94
CA ARG A 26 19.46 -4.13 -2.90
C ARG A 26 20.11 -2.82 -3.36
N LYS A 27 21.20 -2.90 -4.13
CA LYS A 27 21.92 -1.72 -4.67
C LYS A 27 21.03 -0.78 -5.48
N GLU A 28 19.99 -1.29 -6.14
CA GLU A 28 18.98 -0.49 -6.84
C GLU A 28 17.79 -0.16 -5.93
N LEU A 29 17.27 -1.18 -5.22
CA LEU A 29 16.00 -1.08 -4.47
C LEU A 29 16.07 -0.21 -3.20
N ASP A 30 17.26 -0.01 -2.63
CA ASP A 30 17.46 0.85 -1.46
C ASP A 30 17.58 2.33 -1.83
N LYS A 31 17.69 2.66 -3.13
CA LYS A 31 17.77 4.05 -3.57
C LYS A 31 16.40 4.71 -3.44
N LYS A 32 16.35 5.84 -2.73
CA LYS A 32 15.17 6.71 -2.69
C LYS A 32 14.68 7.04 -4.11
N ILE A 33 13.36 7.11 -4.24
CA ILE A 33 12.64 7.38 -5.49
C ILE A 33 12.21 8.85 -5.47
N PRO A 34 12.67 9.68 -6.41
CA PRO A 34 12.24 11.08 -6.49
C PRO A 34 10.76 11.17 -6.89
N ARG A 35 10.10 12.24 -6.45
CA ARG A 35 8.65 12.43 -6.63
C ARG A 35 8.19 12.33 -8.08
N TRP A 36 8.90 12.95 -9.03
CA TRP A 36 8.54 12.87 -10.45
C TRP A 36 8.51 11.43 -11.00
N GLU A 37 9.39 10.55 -10.48
CA GLU A 37 9.43 9.14 -10.89
C GLU A 37 8.25 8.40 -10.28
N MET A 38 7.93 8.68 -9.01
CA MET A 38 6.74 8.15 -8.34
C MET A 38 5.45 8.56 -9.06
N GLU A 39 5.34 9.82 -9.51
CA GLU A 39 4.20 10.33 -10.27
C GLU A 39 4.06 9.63 -11.62
N SER A 40 5.17 9.36 -12.30
CA SER A 40 5.19 8.63 -13.56
C SER A 40 4.73 7.18 -13.39
N ILE A 41 5.23 6.51 -12.33
CA ILE A 41 4.84 5.15 -11.98
C ILE A 41 3.35 5.09 -11.59
N HIS A 42 2.91 5.99 -10.72
CA HIS A 42 1.52 6.13 -10.30
C HIS A 42 0.60 6.27 -11.53
N LYS A 43 0.91 7.23 -12.41
CA LYS A 43 0.12 7.48 -13.62
C LYS A 43 0.02 6.23 -14.50
N TYR A 44 1.12 5.52 -14.70
CA TYR A 44 1.14 4.31 -15.51
C TYR A 44 0.22 3.21 -14.97
N ILE A 45 0.28 2.97 -13.65
CA ILE A 45 -0.56 1.97 -12.99
C ILE A 45 -2.03 2.38 -13.04
N TYR A 46 -2.34 3.64 -12.79
CA TYR A 46 -3.72 4.13 -12.81
C TYR A 46 -4.34 4.07 -14.20
N LEU A 47 -3.58 4.39 -15.24
CA LEU A 47 -4.03 4.23 -16.63
C LEU A 47 -4.26 2.76 -16.98
N THR A 48 -3.41 1.85 -16.50
CA THR A 48 -3.59 0.41 -16.71
C THR A 48 -4.81 -0.12 -15.94
N LEU A 49 -4.99 0.31 -14.68
CA LEU A 49 -6.16 -0.05 -13.87
C LEU A 49 -7.46 0.41 -14.54
N LYS A 50 -7.52 1.64 -15.05
CA LYS A 50 -8.69 2.19 -15.76
C LYS A 50 -9.03 1.42 -17.04
N GLN A 51 -8.05 0.77 -17.68
CA GLN A 51 -8.31 -0.06 -18.86
C GLN A 51 -8.95 -1.41 -18.51
N LEU A 52 -8.88 -1.85 -17.25
CA LEU A 52 -9.49 -3.10 -16.82
C LEU A 52 -11.00 -2.98 -16.69
N GLU A 53 -11.45 -1.93 -16.00
CA GLU A 53 -12.86 -1.63 -15.71
C GLU A 53 -13.00 -0.22 -15.14
N ASP A 54 -14.22 0.32 -15.18
CA ASP A 54 -14.59 1.52 -14.43
C ASP A 54 -14.90 1.17 -12.95
N HIS A 55 -15.09 2.18 -12.10
CA HIS A 55 -15.51 2.06 -10.68
C HIS A 55 -14.45 1.57 -9.67
N TYR A 56 -13.20 1.33 -10.05
CA TYR A 56 -12.13 1.15 -9.07
C TYR A 56 -11.91 2.43 -8.26
N LEU A 57 -11.87 2.29 -6.93
CA LEU A 57 -11.23 3.26 -6.06
C LEU A 57 -9.76 2.89 -5.93
N ALA A 58 -8.86 3.84 -6.17
CA ALA A 58 -7.43 3.62 -6.01
C ALA A 58 -6.79 4.84 -5.35
N GLU A 59 -5.91 4.58 -4.39
CA GLU A 59 -5.13 5.64 -3.73
C GLU A 59 -3.67 5.20 -3.57
N THR A 60 -2.75 6.08 -3.95
CA THR A 60 -1.33 5.89 -3.64
C THR A 60 -1.03 6.51 -2.29
N CYS A 61 -0.66 5.67 -1.33
CA CYS A 61 -0.47 5.98 0.08
C CYS A 61 1.00 6.27 0.43
N GLY A 62 1.33 6.19 1.73
CA GLY A 62 2.68 6.41 2.26
C GLY A 62 3.16 7.85 2.16
N SER A 63 4.48 8.03 2.18
CA SER A 63 5.13 9.35 2.10
C SER A 63 4.78 10.12 0.83
N PHE A 64 4.51 9.41 -0.27
CA PHE A 64 4.07 10.01 -1.54
C PHE A 64 2.80 10.85 -1.36
N ARG A 65 1.79 10.28 -0.71
CA ARG A 65 0.51 10.96 -0.42
C ARG A 65 0.65 12.11 0.56
N ARG A 66 1.65 12.04 1.45
CA ARG A 66 2.02 13.11 2.37
C ARG A 66 2.86 14.21 1.71
N GLY A 67 3.16 14.11 0.43
CA GLY A 67 3.87 15.16 -0.31
C GLY A 67 5.39 15.07 -0.26
N ALA A 68 5.96 13.93 0.13
CA ALA A 68 7.42 13.80 0.18
C ALA A 68 8.08 13.93 -1.21
N GLU A 69 9.19 14.66 -1.26
CA GLU A 69 10.05 14.80 -2.45
C GLU A 69 10.75 13.48 -2.83
N PHE A 70 10.99 12.62 -1.83
CA PHE A 70 11.62 11.33 -1.99
C PHE A 70 10.89 10.27 -1.18
N SER A 71 10.73 9.08 -1.73
CA SER A 71 10.06 7.94 -1.08
C SER A 71 10.86 6.66 -1.23
N GLU A 72 10.64 5.69 -0.35
CA GLU A 72 11.32 4.38 -0.39
C GLU A 72 10.59 3.37 -1.28
N SER A 73 9.26 3.46 -1.34
CA SER A 73 8.41 2.60 -2.16
C SER A 73 7.08 3.29 -2.46
N LEU A 74 6.38 2.78 -3.47
CA LEU A 74 5.01 3.17 -3.79
C LEU A 74 4.06 2.15 -3.17
N ASN A 75 3.01 2.62 -2.49
CA ASN A 75 2.00 1.77 -1.88
C ASN A 75 0.64 2.14 -2.47
N ILE A 76 -0.03 1.22 -3.15
CA ILE A 76 -1.31 1.47 -3.81
C ILE A 76 -2.36 0.58 -3.17
N VAL A 77 -3.43 1.22 -2.69
CA VAL A 77 -4.63 0.55 -2.21
C VAL A 77 -5.69 0.66 -3.27
N ILE A 78 -6.26 -0.46 -3.68
CA ILE A 78 -7.33 -0.54 -4.67
C ILE A 78 -8.56 -1.17 -4.03
N SER A 79 -9.74 -0.72 -4.40
CA SER A 79 -11.00 -1.33 -4.03
C SER A 79 -11.99 -1.28 -5.19
N HIS A 80 -12.95 -2.18 -5.19
CA HIS A 80 -14.06 -2.23 -6.13
C HIS A 80 -15.34 -2.54 -5.35
N PRO A 81 -16.50 -1.94 -5.68
CA PRO A 81 -17.76 -2.22 -4.98
C PRO A 81 -18.11 -3.72 -4.89
N ASP A 82 -17.80 -4.47 -5.94
CA ASP A 82 -18.05 -5.92 -6.00
C ASP A 82 -16.92 -6.77 -5.42
N PHE A 83 -15.80 -6.16 -5.00
CA PHE A 83 -14.70 -6.89 -4.43
C PHE A 83 -15.03 -7.33 -3.00
N LYS A 84 -15.13 -8.65 -2.82
CA LYS A 84 -15.29 -9.30 -1.52
C LYS A 84 -14.09 -10.20 -1.28
N ILE A 85 -13.62 -10.23 -0.04
CA ILE A 85 -12.64 -11.24 0.35
C ILE A 85 -13.37 -12.57 0.47
N ASP A 86 -13.08 -13.47 -0.46
CA ASP A 86 -13.35 -14.89 -0.26
C ASP A 86 -12.13 -15.50 0.45
N TYR A 87 -12.36 -16.02 1.66
CA TYR A 87 -11.36 -16.74 2.46
C TYR A 87 -11.42 -18.26 2.22
N ALA A 88 -12.49 -18.76 1.60
CA ALA A 88 -12.73 -20.18 1.35
C ALA A 88 -12.18 -20.62 -0.01
N THR A 89 -12.25 -19.74 -1.02
CA THR A 89 -11.49 -19.90 -2.24
C THR A 89 -10.27 -18.99 -2.16
N GLU A 90 -9.07 -19.55 -2.26
CA GLU A 90 -7.91 -18.79 -2.69
C GLU A 90 -8.26 -18.25 -4.07
N ASN A 91 -8.97 -17.13 -4.17
CA ASN A 91 -9.57 -16.71 -5.43
C ASN A 91 -8.43 -16.28 -6.36
N LYS A 92 -7.98 -17.25 -7.16
CA LYS A 92 -6.73 -17.28 -7.93
C LYS A 92 -6.80 -16.37 -9.15
N ASP A 93 -7.97 -15.84 -9.50
CA ASP A 93 -8.17 -14.83 -10.54
C ASP A 93 -9.04 -13.68 -10.01
N ASN A 94 -8.37 -12.73 -9.38
CA ASN A 94 -8.97 -11.44 -9.04
C ASN A 94 -8.38 -10.34 -9.94
N PHE A 95 -9.05 -9.19 -9.97
CA PHE A 95 -8.63 -8.04 -10.77
C PHE A 95 -7.17 -7.61 -10.52
N LEU A 96 -6.66 -7.84 -9.30
CA LEU A 96 -5.29 -7.49 -8.94
C LEU A 96 -4.28 -8.37 -9.68
N LYS A 97 -4.52 -9.67 -9.81
CA LYS A 97 -3.68 -10.55 -10.65
C LYS A 97 -3.75 -10.14 -12.13
N LYS A 98 -4.93 -9.77 -12.64
CA LYS A 98 -5.10 -9.24 -14.00
C LYS A 98 -4.28 -7.97 -14.21
N LEU A 99 -4.35 -7.02 -13.27
CA LEU A 99 -3.52 -5.81 -13.28
C LEU A 99 -2.03 -6.13 -13.31
N ILE A 100 -1.55 -7.03 -12.45
CA ILE A 100 -0.14 -7.42 -12.41
C ILE A 100 0.29 -8.05 -13.74
N ASN A 101 -0.53 -8.93 -14.31
CA ASN A 101 -0.25 -9.56 -15.60
C ASN A 101 -0.19 -8.54 -16.73
N ASP A 102 -1.09 -7.57 -16.78
CA ASP A 102 -1.07 -6.50 -17.79
C ASP A 102 0.17 -5.61 -17.64
N LEU A 103 0.56 -5.27 -16.41
CA LEU A 103 1.81 -4.54 -16.17
C LEU A 103 3.04 -5.33 -16.62
N LYS A 104 3.05 -6.66 -16.46
CA LYS A 104 4.12 -7.55 -16.97
C LYS A 104 4.13 -7.62 -18.49
N ASN A 105 2.98 -7.82 -19.12
CA ASN A 105 2.84 -7.91 -20.57
C ASN A 105 3.31 -6.63 -21.27
N LYS A 106 3.11 -5.47 -20.64
CA LYS A 106 3.60 -4.18 -21.13
C LYS A 106 5.09 -3.93 -20.82
N GLY A 107 5.80 -4.87 -20.20
CA GLY A 107 7.21 -4.76 -19.82
C GLY A 107 7.47 -3.77 -18.68
N PHE A 108 6.44 -3.28 -18.00
CA PHE A 108 6.57 -2.33 -16.89
C PHE A 108 6.92 -3.03 -15.57
N CYS A 109 6.26 -4.15 -15.30
CA CYS A 109 6.54 -5.01 -14.15
C CYS A 109 7.50 -6.11 -14.59
N THR A 110 8.71 -6.16 -14.02
CA THR A 110 9.68 -7.22 -14.33
C THR A 110 9.42 -8.47 -13.51
N ASP A 111 9.03 -8.30 -12.24
CA ASP A 111 8.81 -9.39 -11.29
C ASP A 111 7.67 -9.03 -10.34
N SER A 112 7.02 -10.04 -9.76
CA SER A 112 5.97 -9.83 -8.78
C SER A 112 5.88 -10.99 -7.80
N PHE A 113 5.63 -10.69 -6.53
CA PHE A 113 5.51 -11.67 -5.47
C PHE A 113 4.17 -11.47 -4.76
N LEU A 114 3.39 -12.55 -4.62
CA LEU A 114 2.18 -12.53 -3.81
C LEU A 114 2.60 -12.59 -2.33
N MET A 115 2.35 -11.51 -1.59
CA MET A 115 2.78 -11.38 -0.20
C MET A 115 1.73 -11.92 0.77
N GLU A 116 0.48 -11.59 0.50
CA GLU A 116 -0.72 -11.99 1.26
C GLU A 116 -1.87 -12.13 0.26
N PRO A 117 -2.99 -12.78 0.62
CA PRO A 117 -4.19 -12.74 -0.20
C PRO A 117 -4.51 -11.30 -0.61
N TYR A 118 -4.60 -11.06 -1.92
CA TYR A 118 -4.92 -9.74 -2.47
C TYR A 118 -3.86 -8.65 -2.22
N LYS A 119 -2.58 -9.02 -2.00
CA LYS A 119 -1.46 -8.08 -1.89
C LYS A 119 -0.24 -8.59 -2.64
N TYR A 120 0.24 -7.79 -3.59
CA TYR A 120 1.45 -8.05 -4.35
C TYR A 120 2.55 -7.04 -4.02
N LEU A 121 3.78 -7.54 -3.96
CA LEU A 121 4.98 -6.73 -4.18
C LEU A 121 5.36 -6.85 -5.66
N ALA A 122 5.16 -5.79 -6.43
CA ALA A 122 5.61 -5.68 -7.80
C ALA A 122 6.96 -4.97 -7.88
N ILE A 123 7.85 -5.50 -8.72
CA ILE A 123 9.10 -4.87 -9.09
C ILE A 123 8.91 -4.26 -10.47
N CYS A 124 8.93 -2.93 -10.54
CA CYS A 124 8.63 -2.21 -11.77
C CYS A 124 9.77 -1.29 -12.19
N ARG A 125 9.80 -0.98 -13.48
CA ARG A 125 10.70 -0.02 -14.10
C ARG A 125 9.91 0.83 -15.08
N LEU A 126 10.17 2.14 -15.09
CA LEU A 126 9.67 2.96 -16.18
C LEU A 126 10.28 2.46 -17.50
N PRO A 127 9.49 2.43 -18.59
CA PRO A 127 10.03 2.11 -19.90
C PRO A 127 11.07 3.16 -20.31
N PRO A 128 12.15 2.76 -21.00
CA PRO A 128 13.15 3.71 -21.48
C PRO A 128 12.53 4.67 -22.51
N LEU A 129 12.92 5.95 -22.46
CA LEU A 129 12.41 6.96 -23.40
C LEU A 129 12.82 6.67 -24.86
N ASN A 130 13.95 5.99 -25.05
CA ASN A 130 14.43 5.49 -26.33
C ASN A 130 15.40 4.33 -26.12
N PRO A 131 15.73 3.53 -27.15
CA PRO A 131 16.59 2.34 -27.02
C PRO A 131 18.03 2.61 -26.52
N LYS A 132 18.50 3.86 -26.61
CA LYS A 132 19.84 4.27 -26.17
C LYS A 132 19.83 4.88 -24.77
N ALA A 133 18.66 5.12 -24.18
CA ALA A 133 18.53 5.71 -22.87
C ALA A 133 18.97 4.70 -21.79
N ARG A 134 19.57 5.22 -20.72
CA ARG A 134 19.89 4.41 -19.54
C ARG A 134 18.60 3.84 -18.94
N THR A 135 18.62 2.55 -18.62
CA THR A 135 17.50 1.88 -17.96
C THR A 135 17.21 2.49 -16.60
N TYR A 136 15.94 2.74 -16.31
CA TYR A 136 15.49 3.16 -14.98
C TYR A 136 15.73 2.06 -13.94
N LEU A 137 15.91 2.48 -12.69
CA LEU A 137 16.15 1.56 -11.58
C LEU A 137 14.89 0.73 -11.27
N ARG A 138 15.09 -0.49 -10.76
CA ARG A 138 13.97 -1.28 -10.23
C ARG A 138 13.36 -0.56 -9.03
N ARG A 139 12.03 -0.44 -9.00
CA ARG A 139 11.26 0.18 -7.91
C ARG A 139 10.30 -0.83 -7.31
N LYS A 140 10.20 -0.82 -5.98
CA LYS A 140 9.23 -1.62 -5.21
C LYS A 140 7.87 -0.92 -5.20
N ILE A 141 6.84 -1.65 -5.60
CA ILE A 141 5.46 -1.18 -5.57
C ILE A 141 4.62 -2.22 -4.86
N GLU A 142 4.08 -1.86 -3.70
CA GLU A 142 3.08 -2.68 -3.04
C GLU A 142 1.71 -2.32 -3.58
N ILE A 143 0.96 -3.30 -4.07
CA ILE A 143 -0.41 -3.11 -4.56
C ILE A 143 -1.30 -4.07 -3.78
N SER A 144 -2.29 -3.54 -3.06
CA SER A 144 -3.24 -4.32 -2.27
C SER A 144 -4.66 -3.99 -2.65
N ALA A 145 -5.49 -5.03 -2.82
CA ALA A 145 -6.93 -4.89 -2.93
C ALA A 145 -7.58 -5.05 -1.56
N VAL A 146 -8.54 -4.18 -1.23
CA VAL A 146 -9.28 -4.20 0.03
C VAL A 146 -10.79 -4.12 -0.20
N PRO A 147 -11.61 -4.74 0.66
CA PRO A 147 -13.07 -4.58 0.61
C PRO A 147 -13.48 -3.12 0.62
N TYR A 148 -14.57 -2.80 -0.08
CA TYR A 148 -15.05 -1.45 -0.27
C TYR A 148 -15.32 -0.74 1.06
N GLU A 149 -15.90 -1.45 2.03
CA GLU A 149 -16.21 -0.95 3.37
C GLU A 149 -14.96 -0.63 4.21
N ARG A 150 -13.78 -1.15 3.83
CA ARG A 150 -12.50 -0.93 4.54
C ARG A 150 -11.63 0.12 3.88
N TYR A 151 -11.95 0.54 2.66
CA TYR A 151 -11.09 1.38 1.82
C TYR A 151 -10.60 2.64 2.56
N TRP A 152 -11.50 3.42 3.13
CA TRP A 152 -11.18 4.67 3.82
C TRP A 152 -10.31 4.49 5.07
N LEU A 153 -10.54 3.41 5.82
CA LEU A 153 -9.73 3.05 6.99
C LEU A 153 -8.32 2.62 6.57
N THR A 154 -8.24 1.79 5.52
CA THR A 154 -6.96 1.30 4.99
C THR A 154 -6.11 2.44 4.44
N ILE A 155 -6.68 3.34 3.61
CA ILE A 155 -5.88 4.44 3.05
C ILE A 155 -5.40 5.39 4.14
N LEU A 156 -6.20 5.65 5.18
CA LEU A 156 -5.78 6.46 6.33
C LEU A 156 -4.58 5.84 7.04
N ALA A 157 -4.65 4.55 7.34
CA ALA A 157 -3.59 3.80 8.01
C ALA A 157 -2.31 3.72 7.16
N LYS A 158 -2.45 3.41 5.86
CA LYS A 158 -1.31 3.29 4.93
C LYS A 158 -0.73 4.65 4.51
N THR A 159 -1.48 5.74 4.60
CA THR A 159 -0.94 7.10 4.42
C THR A 159 0.02 7.42 5.54
N GLY A 160 -0.34 7.06 6.77
CA GLY A 160 0.45 7.35 7.94
C GLY A 160 0.68 8.86 8.14
N ASP A 161 1.79 9.29 8.73
CA ASP A 161 2.87 8.41 9.19
C ASP A 161 2.47 7.53 10.40
N LYS A 162 3.37 6.64 10.83
CA LYS A 162 3.10 5.72 11.96
C LYS A 162 2.85 6.45 13.28
N THR A 163 3.48 7.59 13.50
CA THR A 163 3.34 8.39 14.71
C THR A 163 1.97 9.08 14.71
N PHE A 164 1.60 9.72 13.61
CA PHE A 164 0.27 10.27 13.37
C PHE A 164 -0.81 9.20 13.59
N TYR A 165 -0.69 8.06 12.92
CA TYR A 165 -1.72 7.03 12.97
C TYR A 165 -1.89 6.43 14.37
N LYS A 166 -0.78 6.16 15.08
CA LYS A 166 -0.84 5.72 16.49
C LYS A 166 -1.49 6.75 17.40
N SER A 167 -1.22 8.03 17.20
CA SER A 167 -1.87 9.09 17.97
C SER A 167 -3.37 9.13 17.70
N LEU A 168 -3.79 8.98 16.44
CA LEU A 168 -5.20 8.91 16.09
C LEU A 168 -5.89 7.68 16.71
N GLN A 169 -5.22 6.52 16.73
CA GLN A 169 -5.72 5.32 17.40
C GLN A 169 -5.85 5.52 18.92
N LYS A 170 -4.87 6.18 19.56
CA LYS A 170 -4.96 6.54 20.98
C LYS A 170 -6.17 7.44 21.24
N ARG A 171 -6.38 8.47 20.42
CA ARG A 171 -7.56 9.35 20.51
C ARG A 171 -8.87 8.61 20.29
N ALA A 172 -8.89 7.64 19.37
CA ALA A 172 -10.06 6.77 19.18
C ALA A 172 -10.38 6.01 20.46
N HIS A 173 -9.38 5.40 21.07
CA HIS A 173 -9.53 4.66 22.32
C HIS A 173 -10.02 5.56 23.47
N GLU A 174 -9.44 6.76 23.63
CA GLU A 174 -9.89 7.77 24.61
C GLU A 174 -11.35 8.18 24.42
N LYS A 175 -11.88 8.07 23.19
CA LYS A 175 -13.28 8.36 22.85
C LYS A 175 -14.18 7.13 22.86
N GLY A 176 -13.69 5.99 23.34
CA GLY A 176 -14.46 4.75 23.40
C GLY A 176 -14.61 4.06 22.05
N PHE A 177 -13.63 4.20 21.14
CA PHE A 177 -13.63 3.52 19.85
C PHE A 177 -12.35 2.70 19.64
N LYS A 178 -12.49 1.55 18.97
CA LYS A 178 -11.38 0.81 18.39
C LYS A 178 -11.18 1.25 16.94
N LEU A 179 -9.99 1.74 16.62
CA LEU A 179 -9.58 2.10 15.26
C LEU A 179 -8.45 1.20 14.77
N SER A 180 -8.65 0.54 13.64
CA SER A 180 -7.62 -0.12 12.83
C SER A 180 -7.79 0.21 11.34
N ASP A 181 -6.92 -0.35 10.51
CA ASP A 181 -6.99 -0.29 9.05
C ASP A 181 -8.18 -1.06 8.45
N THR A 182 -8.89 -1.83 9.28
CA THR A 182 -10.00 -2.70 8.89
C THR A 182 -11.31 -2.40 9.61
N ILE A 183 -11.28 -1.74 10.77
CA ILE A 183 -12.50 -1.44 11.55
C ILE A 183 -12.40 -0.10 12.29
N LEU A 184 -13.53 0.62 12.33
CA LEU A 184 -13.82 1.62 13.35
C LEU A 184 -15.13 1.22 14.03
N ALA A 185 -15.09 0.96 15.33
CA ALA A 185 -16.25 0.47 16.09
C ALA A 185 -16.22 1.00 17.53
N PRO A 186 -17.37 1.20 18.19
CA PRO A 186 -17.41 1.52 19.61
C PRO A 186 -16.83 0.39 20.46
N ILE A 187 -16.25 0.74 21.59
CA ILE A 187 -15.84 -0.17 22.65
C ILE A 187 -16.98 -0.18 23.66
N GLU A 188 -17.62 -1.34 23.81
CA GLU A 188 -18.72 -1.58 24.72
C GLU A 188 -18.21 -1.92 26.14
N GLN A 189 -19.13 -2.19 27.07
CA GLN A 189 -18.78 -2.64 28.41
C GLN A 189 -17.86 -3.88 28.34
N ASN A 190 -16.92 -3.99 29.29
CA ASN A 190 -15.92 -5.05 29.34
C ASN A 190 -14.93 -5.11 28.15
N ASN A 191 -14.69 -3.98 27.47
CA ASN A 191 -13.76 -3.87 26.32
C ASN A 191 -14.15 -4.72 25.10
N VAL A 192 -15.43 -5.04 24.95
CA VAL A 192 -15.95 -5.75 23.78
C VAL A 192 -16.03 -4.78 22.59
N VAL A 193 -15.58 -5.21 21.42
CA VAL A 193 -15.67 -4.40 20.20
C VAL A 193 -17.07 -4.56 19.62
N GLY A 194 -17.82 -3.46 19.56
CA GLY A 194 -19.17 -3.44 19.03
C GLY A 194 -19.22 -3.52 17.50
N LYS A 195 -20.40 -3.20 16.95
CA LYS A 195 -20.63 -3.25 15.49
C LYS A 195 -19.76 -2.22 14.73
N PRO A 196 -19.11 -2.60 13.61
CA PRO A 196 -18.43 -1.66 12.73
C PRO A 196 -19.33 -0.49 12.29
N LEU A 197 -18.78 0.72 12.32
CA LEU A 197 -19.41 1.91 11.76
C LEU A 197 -19.22 1.95 10.25
N ASN A 198 -20.20 2.53 9.54
CA ASN A 198 -20.07 2.77 8.10
C ASN A 198 -19.19 4.01 7.86
N ILE A 199 -18.14 3.88 7.06
CA ILE A 199 -17.16 4.93 6.78
C ILE A 199 -17.12 5.17 5.28
N ASN A 200 -17.43 6.38 4.84
CA ASN A 200 -17.50 6.75 3.42
C ASN A 200 -16.46 7.80 3.02
N SER A 201 -15.62 8.25 3.96
CA SER A 201 -14.51 9.16 3.71
C SER A 201 -13.50 9.09 4.86
N GLU A 202 -12.26 9.55 4.64
CA GLU A 202 -11.34 9.78 5.76
C GLU A 202 -11.93 10.78 6.76
N ASN A 203 -12.63 11.82 6.29
CA ASN A 203 -13.22 12.86 7.14
C ASN A 203 -14.29 12.33 8.10
N ASP A 204 -15.02 11.27 7.72
CA ASP A 204 -15.96 10.60 8.64
C ASP A 204 -15.26 10.10 9.89
N ILE A 205 -14.06 9.53 9.75
CA ILE A 205 -13.26 9.02 10.87
C ILE A 205 -12.93 10.18 11.82
N PHE A 206 -12.44 11.31 11.30
CA PHE A 206 -12.12 12.48 12.12
C PHE A 206 -13.35 13.07 12.82
N ARG A 207 -14.50 13.09 12.13
CA ARG A 207 -15.78 13.56 12.68
C ARG A 207 -16.29 12.66 13.81
N ILE A 208 -16.29 11.34 13.61
CA ILE A 208 -16.66 10.35 14.65
C ILE A 208 -15.77 10.51 15.87
N LEU A 209 -14.47 10.69 15.63
CA LEU A 209 -13.48 10.92 16.68
C LEU A 209 -13.44 12.37 17.17
N ASN A 210 -14.41 13.21 16.81
CA ASN A 210 -14.51 14.63 17.18
C ASN A 210 -13.14 15.33 17.25
N THR A 211 -12.40 15.28 16.15
CA THR A 211 -11.08 15.87 15.98
C THR A 211 -11.02 16.59 14.64
N LYS A 212 -10.19 17.62 14.54
CA LYS A 212 -10.00 18.36 13.29
C LYS A 212 -9.43 17.42 12.21
N TYR A 213 -9.98 17.49 11.00
CA TYR A 213 -9.43 16.81 9.83
C TYR A 213 -8.03 17.33 9.53
N LEU A 214 -7.09 16.42 9.29
CA LEU A 214 -5.76 16.72 8.81
C LEU A 214 -5.62 16.19 7.38
N ALA A 215 -5.25 17.06 6.45
CA ALA A 215 -4.96 16.64 5.08
C ALA A 215 -3.73 15.73 5.08
N PRO A 216 -3.56 14.83 4.09
CA PRO A 216 -2.42 13.90 4.05
C PRO A 216 -1.05 14.55 4.24
N LYS A 217 -0.83 15.73 3.67
CA LYS A 217 0.42 16.51 3.81
C LYS A 217 0.73 16.97 5.24
N ASP A 218 -0.27 17.06 6.11
CA ASP A 218 -0.13 17.53 7.50
C ASP A 218 0.05 16.35 8.50
N ARG A 219 0.31 15.14 7.98
CA ARG A 219 0.40 13.88 8.76
C ARG A 219 1.83 13.33 8.86
N ASP A 220 2.84 14.10 8.48
CA ASP A 220 4.24 13.73 8.63
C ASP A 220 4.77 14.26 9.98
N TRP A 221 4.61 13.48 11.04
CA TRP A 221 4.92 13.83 12.42
C TRP A 221 6.28 13.28 12.90
N ARG A 222 6.91 12.41 12.12
CA ARG A 222 8.29 11.95 12.36
C ARG A 222 9.34 13.02 12.03
N ASN A 223 9.01 13.92 11.10
CA ASN A 223 9.85 15.03 10.67
C ASN A 223 9.02 16.33 10.74
N PRO A 224 8.68 16.80 11.95
CA PRO A 224 7.83 17.98 12.14
C PRO A 224 8.49 19.29 11.65
#